data_AF-F4B5A1-F1
#
_entry.id   AF-F4B5A1-F1
#
_cell.length_a   1.000
_cell.length_b   1.000
_cell.length_c   1.000
_cell.angle_alpha   90.00
_cell.angle_beta   90.00
_cell.angle_gamma   90.00
#
_symmetry.space_group_name_H-M   'P 1'
#
loop_
_entity.id
_entity.type
_entity.pdbx_description
1 polymer ?
#
loop_
_entity_poly.entity_id
_entity_poly.type
_entity_poly.pdbx_seq_one_letter_code
_entity_poly.pdbx_strand_id
1 'polypeptide(L)'
;MSEVSKGLENVFIKTTSLTYIDGEAGILRYGGYDINDLVENCEYEEIIHLMLFGDLPSASQLQKIKEKINESYNVPYQVFEVLEKLPQDADAVGMLETAFSMLSSFYNYPWKKDENKWRAIEIIAKTSTLVSNIYRIKEGMKPRLPELSDSYARTFLETAFSRRPSDEEVKAMNATLIIYADHEVPASTTAALVTASTLSDMYSCMVSALAALKGPLHGGAAEATFEQLKEIGDESKVEEWFDKKIIKEKNRLMGFGHRVYKTYDPRAKIFKKYAEEIAKTPEAKKYLRIATKLEELGIKHFAEKRIYPNVDFYSGIVFYSLGFPEYMYTTLFALSRVLGWLAHIIEYVEEQHRLIRPRALYVGPIKRDFVPLKYRE
;
A
#
# COMPACT_ATOMS: atom_id res chain seq x y z
N MET A 1 14.56 -30.29 -11.78
CA MET A 1 13.67 -29.18 -12.19
C MET A 1 14.28 -28.51 -13.40
N SER A 2 13.67 -28.68 -14.57
CA SER A 2 14.10 -28.10 -15.86
C SER A 2 13.24 -26.92 -16.31
N GLU A 3 12.28 -26.49 -15.48
CA GLU A 3 11.32 -25.45 -15.83
C GLU A 3 11.47 -24.23 -14.93
N VAL A 4 11.26 -23.05 -15.51
CA VAL A 4 11.26 -21.77 -14.80
C VAL A 4 9.86 -21.49 -14.26
N SER A 5 9.73 -21.29 -12.95
CA SER A 5 8.50 -20.82 -12.30
C SER A 5 8.28 -19.32 -12.60
N LYS A 6 7.74 -19.01 -13.78
CA LYS A 6 7.49 -17.64 -14.24
C LYS A 6 6.66 -16.88 -13.21
N GLY A 7 7.06 -15.65 -12.86
CA GLY A 7 6.32 -14.78 -11.94
C GLY A 7 6.04 -15.36 -10.54
N LEU A 8 6.61 -16.52 -10.19
CA LEU A 8 6.30 -17.27 -8.98
C LEU A 8 4.79 -17.59 -8.81
N GLU A 9 4.04 -17.70 -9.91
CA GLU A 9 2.56 -17.69 -9.90
C GLU A 9 1.91 -18.77 -9.03
N ASN A 10 2.54 -19.93 -8.92
CA ASN A 10 2.06 -21.09 -8.17
C ASN A 10 3.10 -21.54 -7.12
N VAL A 11 3.93 -20.61 -6.66
CA VAL A 11 4.97 -20.89 -5.66
C VAL A 11 4.52 -20.30 -4.33
N PHE A 12 4.23 -21.16 -3.36
CA PHE A 12 4.04 -20.74 -1.98
C PHE A 12 5.40 -20.40 -1.37
N ILE A 13 5.66 -19.10 -1.17
CA ILE A 13 6.93 -18.63 -0.59
C ILE A 13 6.99 -18.78 0.94
N LYS A 14 5.82 -18.84 1.59
CA LYS A 14 5.62 -19.05 3.04
C LYS A 14 4.20 -19.54 3.33
N THR A 15 3.96 -20.04 4.54
CA THR A 15 2.61 -20.13 5.11
C THR A 15 2.28 -18.85 5.88
N THR A 16 1.00 -18.51 6.05
CA THR A 16 0.61 -17.33 6.85
C THR A 16 -0.71 -17.54 7.57
N SER A 17 -0.84 -16.94 8.75
CA SER A 17 -2.09 -16.82 9.52
C SER A 17 -2.67 -15.40 9.50
N LEU A 18 -2.05 -14.47 8.76
CA LEU A 18 -2.41 -13.05 8.77
C LEU A 18 -3.65 -12.75 7.93
N THR A 19 -3.62 -13.17 6.66
CA THR A 19 -4.64 -12.78 5.66
C THR A 19 -5.08 -13.98 4.86
N TYR A 20 -6.38 -14.04 4.59
CA TYR A 20 -7.00 -15.03 3.72
C TYR A 20 -7.86 -14.34 2.67
N ILE A 21 -7.78 -14.81 1.41
CA ILE A 21 -8.59 -14.32 0.30
C ILE A 21 -9.37 -15.47 -0.35
N ASP A 22 -10.68 -15.31 -0.48
CA ASP A 22 -11.48 -16.09 -1.43
C ASP A 22 -11.76 -15.24 -2.67
N GLY A 23 -11.00 -15.50 -3.74
CA GLY A 23 -11.08 -14.76 -4.99
C GLY A 23 -12.39 -14.98 -5.76
N GLU A 24 -13.06 -16.11 -5.56
CA GLU A 24 -14.30 -16.46 -6.26
C GLU A 24 -15.51 -15.87 -5.52
N ALA A 25 -15.51 -15.95 -4.18
CA ALA A 25 -16.58 -15.39 -3.35
C ALA A 25 -16.41 -13.89 -3.05
N GLY A 26 -15.22 -13.32 -3.29
CA GLY A 26 -14.93 -11.92 -3.00
C GLY A 26 -14.83 -11.64 -1.51
N ILE A 27 -14.16 -12.53 -0.79
CA ILE A 27 -13.98 -12.44 0.68
C ILE A 27 -12.53 -12.09 0.97
N LEU A 28 -12.32 -11.15 1.89
CA LEU A 28 -11.03 -10.83 2.48
C LEU A 28 -11.16 -10.92 3.99
N ARG A 29 -10.24 -11.66 4.63
CA ARG A 29 -10.20 -11.78 6.08
C ARG A 29 -8.83 -11.48 6.63
N TYR A 30 -8.79 -10.77 7.75
CA TYR A 30 -7.59 -10.62 8.58
C TYR A 30 -7.77 -11.40 9.88
N GLY A 31 -6.85 -12.31 10.19
CA GLY A 31 -6.95 -13.18 11.37
C GLY A 31 -8.27 -13.96 11.47
N GLY A 32 -8.96 -14.19 10.34
CA GLY A 32 -10.27 -14.84 10.28
C GLY A 32 -11.49 -13.91 10.33
N TYR A 33 -11.32 -12.62 10.62
CA TYR A 33 -12.41 -11.62 10.65
C TYR A 33 -12.65 -11.02 9.26
N ASP A 34 -13.92 -10.85 8.88
CA ASP A 34 -14.28 -10.24 7.59
C ASP A 34 -13.86 -8.76 7.55
N ILE A 35 -13.29 -8.33 6.43
CA ILE A 35 -12.83 -6.94 6.27
C ILE A 35 -13.97 -5.93 6.45
N ASN A 36 -15.20 -6.28 6.09
CA ASN A 36 -16.35 -5.39 6.25
C ASN A 36 -16.65 -5.15 7.74
N ASP A 37 -16.58 -6.21 8.56
CA ASP A 37 -16.79 -6.10 10.00
C ASP A 37 -15.70 -5.26 10.65
N LEU A 38 -14.43 -5.47 10.24
CA LEU A 38 -13.29 -4.73 10.76
C LEU A 38 -13.37 -3.24 10.42
N VAL A 39 -13.71 -2.88 9.18
CA VAL A 39 -13.78 -1.46 8.79
C VAL A 39 -14.92 -0.72 9.49
N GLU A 40 -16.06 -1.37 9.71
CA GLU A 40 -17.21 -0.74 10.36
C GLU A 40 -17.03 -0.58 11.88
N ASN A 41 -16.29 -1.51 12.52
CA ASN A 41 -16.28 -1.61 13.98
C ASN A 41 -14.91 -1.36 14.65
N CYS A 42 -13.81 -1.31 13.90
CA CYS A 42 -12.47 -1.22 14.49
C CYS A 42 -11.71 0.06 14.11
N GLU A 43 -10.82 0.45 15.01
CA GLU A 43 -9.74 1.41 14.75
C GLU A 43 -8.52 0.69 14.14
N TYR A 44 -7.71 1.41 13.35
CA TYR A 44 -6.50 0.84 12.75
C TYR A 44 -5.53 0.28 13.79
N GLU A 45 -5.47 0.87 14.98
CA GLU A 45 -4.69 0.41 16.12
C GLU A 45 -5.10 -0.98 16.62
N GLU A 46 -6.39 -1.34 16.52
CA GLU A 46 -6.85 -2.70 16.79
C GLU A 46 -6.35 -3.68 15.72
N ILE A 47 -6.28 -3.24 14.46
CA ILE A 47 -5.74 -4.05 13.36
C ILE A 47 -4.22 -4.21 13.48
N ILE A 48 -3.50 -3.20 13.94
CA ILE A 48 -2.09 -3.31 14.31
C ILE A 48 -1.91 -4.40 15.35
N HIS A 49 -2.75 -4.41 16.39
CA HIS A 49 -2.70 -5.45 17.41
C HIS A 49 -3.03 -6.83 16.83
N LEU A 50 -4.12 -6.96 16.06
CA LEU A 50 -4.53 -8.22 15.43
C LEU A 50 -3.40 -8.82 14.59
N MET A 51 -2.78 -8.04 13.71
CA MET A 51 -1.75 -8.53 12.79
C MET A 51 -0.43 -8.88 13.47
N LEU A 52 -0.05 -8.17 14.55
CA LEU A 52 1.23 -8.40 15.22
C LEU A 52 1.11 -9.40 16.38
N PHE A 53 -0.04 -9.48 17.04
CA PHE A 53 -0.25 -10.27 18.25
C PHE A 53 -1.20 -11.46 18.05
N GLY A 54 -1.98 -11.49 16.97
CA GLY A 54 -2.79 -12.64 16.55
C GLY A 54 -4.28 -12.54 16.86
N ASP A 55 -4.69 -11.62 17.75
CA ASP A 55 -6.08 -11.44 18.20
C ASP A 55 -6.43 -9.95 18.31
N LEU A 56 -7.72 -9.61 18.29
CA LEU A 56 -8.17 -8.25 18.63
C LEU A 56 -7.83 -7.90 20.09
N PRO A 57 -7.44 -6.65 20.39
CA PRO A 57 -6.99 -6.27 21.73
C PRO A 57 -8.15 -6.12 22.72
N SER A 58 -7.90 -6.44 23.99
CA SER A 58 -8.67 -5.86 25.09
C SER A 58 -8.40 -4.36 25.21
N ALA A 59 -9.27 -3.61 25.91
CA ALA A 59 -9.08 -2.16 26.12
C ALA A 59 -7.69 -1.81 26.70
N SER A 60 -7.15 -2.63 27.61
CA SER A 60 -5.82 -2.39 28.19
C SER A 60 -4.68 -2.69 27.22
N GLN A 61 -4.86 -3.64 26.30
CA GLN A 61 -3.89 -3.91 25.24
C GLN A 61 -3.92 -2.80 24.19
N LEU A 62 -5.11 -2.34 23.77
CA LEU A 62 -5.26 -1.24 22.82
C LEU A 62 -4.62 0.03 23.35
N GLN A 63 -4.83 0.35 24.63
CA GLN A 63 -4.21 1.51 25.27
C GLN A 63 -2.67 1.46 25.18
N LYS A 64 -2.06 0.30 25.42
CA LYS A 64 -0.60 0.12 25.29
C LYS A 64 -0.12 0.30 23.85
N ILE A 65 -0.90 -0.12 22.86
CA ILE A 65 -0.59 0.11 21.44
C ILE A 65 -0.60 1.60 21.13
N LYS A 66 -1.65 2.32 21.55
CA LYS A 66 -1.77 3.77 21.35
C LYS A 66 -0.64 4.55 22.04
N GLU A 67 -0.31 4.21 23.28
CA GLU A 67 0.82 4.78 24.02
C GLU A 67 2.12 4.58 23.26
N LYS A 68 2.40 3.34 22.82
CA LYS A 68 3.60 3.04 22.06
C LYS A 68 3.69 3.85 20.77
N ILE A 69 2.59 3.95 20.03
CA ILE A 69 2.51 4.75 18.79
C ILE A 69 2.84 6.22 19.10
N ASN A 70 2.18 6.79 20.10
CA ASN A 70 2.31 8.19 20.50
C ASN A 70 3.76 8.52 20.92
N GLU A 71 4.46 7.61 21.58
CA GLU A 71 5.87 7.79 21.95
C GLU A 71 6.85 7.69 20.77
N SER A 72 6.41 7.17 19.62
CA SER A 72 7.31 6.69 18.56
C SER A 72 7.33 7.52 17.28
N TYR A 73 6.50 8.57 17.18
CA TYR A 73 6.41 9.43 15.99
C TYR A 73 7.72 10.14 15.62
N ASN A 74 8.62 10.36 16.58
CA ASN A 74 9.83 11.14 16.35
C ASN A 74 10.80 10.45 15.37
N VAL A 75 11.34 11.18 14.40
CA VAL A 75 12.40 10.71 13.49
C VAL A 75 13.63 11.63 13.57
N PRO A 76 14.85 11.14 13.30
CA PRO A 76 16.04 12.00 13.26
C PRO A 76 15.84 13.15 12.27
N TYR A 77 16.15 14.38 12.69
CA TYR A 77 15.90 15.59 11.89
C TYR A 77 16.63 15.56 10.54
N GLN A 78 17.78 14.89 10.47
CA GLN A 78 18.56 14.69 9.25
C GLN A 78 17.76 14.03 8.13
N VAL A 79 16.75 13.22 8.47
CA VAL A 79 15.85 12.64 7.47
C VAL A 79 15.09 13.74 6.73
N PHE A 80 14.56 14.72 7.45
CA PHE A 80 13.87 15.86 6.82
C PHE A 80 14.83 16.71 5.99
N GLU A 81 16.05 16.97 6.49
CA GLU A 81 17.05 17.73 5.72
C GLU A 81 17.42 17.08 4.38
N VAL A 82 17.42 15.75 4.30
CA VAL A 82 17.65 15.04 3.04
C VAL A 82 16.41 15.08 2.16
N LEU A 83 15.21 14.86 2.71
CA LEU A 83 13.97 14.92 1.95
C LEU A 83 13.73 16.30 1.33
N GLU A 84 14.04 17.38 2.05
CA GLU A 84 13.94 18.77 1.54
C GLU A 84 14.95 19.09 0.42
N LYS A 85 16.02 18.29 0.28
CA LYS A 85 17.03 18.45 -0.79
C LYS A 85 16.71 17.65 -2.05
N LEU A 86 15.73 16.75 -1.99
CA LEU A 86 15.29 16.02 -3.17
C LEU A 86 14.56 16.98 -4.14
N PRO A 87 14.55 16.69 -5.45
CA PRO A 87 13.74 17.44 -6.40
C PRO A 87 12.26 17.49 -5.98
N GLN A 88 11.58 18.62 -6.17
CA GLN A 88 10.17 18.78 -5.78
C GLN A 88 9.26 17.79 -6.54
N ASP A 89 9.62 17.44 -7.78
CA ASP A 89 8.95 16.47 -8.63
C ASP A 89 9.38 15.01 -8.36
N ALA A 90 10.23 14.76 -7.35
CA ALA A 90 10.58 13.40 -6.95
C ALA A 90 9.33 12.59 -6.59
N ASP A 91 9.30 11.34 -7.03
CA ASP A 91 8.24 10.39 -6.71
C ASP A 91 8.12 10.20 -5.18
N ALA A 92 6.90 10.29 -4.65
CA ALA A 92 6.66 10.28 -3.20
C ALA A 92 7.02 8.93 -2.55
N VAL A 93 6.90 7.81 -3.27
CA VAL A 93 7.37 6.50 -2.79
C VAL A 93 8.90 6.46 -2.78
N GLY A 94 9.57 7.04 -3.77
CA GLY A 94 11.03 7.19 -3.79
C GLY A 94 11.57 8.07 -2.66
N MET A 95 10.83 9.13 -2.28
CA MET A 95 11.14 9.92 -1.07
C MET A 95 11.01 9.05 0.20
N LEU A 96 9.94 8.25 0.30
CA LEU A 96 9.72 7.35 1.43
C LEU A 96 10.81 6.26 1.51
N GLU A 97 11.19 5.68 0.37
CA GLU A 97 12.30 4.71 0.25
C GLU A 97 13.61 5.31 0.78
N THR A 98 13.93 6.54 0.37
CA THR A 98 15.12 7.28 0.83
C THR A 98 15.10 7.47 2.35
N ALA A 99 13.96 7.90 2.91
CA ALA A 99 13.82 8.07 4.35
C ALA A 99 14.02 6.75 5.11
N PHE A 100 13.40 5.66 4.64
CA PHE A 100 13.58 4.34 5.25
C PHE A 100 15.03 3.85 5.17
N SER A 101 15.73 4.10 4.07
CA SER A 101 17.16 3.79 3.94
C SER A 101 17.98 4.54 4.99
N MET A 102 17.66 5.81 5.27
CA MET A 102 18.32 6.55 6.35
C MET A 102 18.00 5.96 7.73
N LEU A 103 16.73 5.65 8.00
CA LEU A 103 16.33 5.06 9.29
C LEU A 103 17.00 3.71 9.55
N SER A 104 17.25 2.90 8.52
CA SER A 104 18.01 1.64 8.65
C SER A 104 19.43 1.89 9.19
N SER A 105 20.08 2.96 8.75
CA SER A 105 21.43 3.34 9.19
C SER A 105 21.45 3.97 10.58
N PHE A 106 20.38 4.65 10.99
CA PHE A 106 20.25 5.23 12.33
C PHE A 106 19.98 4.19 13.42
N TYR A 107 19.10 3.22 13.14
CA TYR A 107 18.57 2.32 14.17
C TYR A 107 19.16 0.91 14.13
N ASN A 108 19.37 0.35 12.93
CA ASN A 108 19.95 -1.00 12.70
C ASN A 108 19.54 -2.07 13.74
N TYR A 109 18.23 -2.25 13.94
CA TYR A 109 17.71 -3.10 15.01
C TYR A 109 17.89 -4.61 14.72
N PRO A 110 18.47 -5.41 15.64
CA PRO A 110 18.66 -6.85 15.44
C PRO A 110 17.39 -7.65 15.74
N TRP A 111 17.04 -8.65 14.94
CA TRP A 111 15.85 -9.50 15.19
C TRP A 111 15.85 -10.12 16.60
N LYS A 112 14.83 -9.80 17.39
CA LYS A 112 14.63 -10.30 18.77
C LYS A 112 13.14 -10.46 19.04
N LYS A 113 12.69 -11.69 19.25
CA LYS A 113 11.26 -12.06 19.35
C LYS A 113 10.45 -11.15 20.28
N ASP A 114 10.96 -10.87 21.47
CA ASP A 114 10.25 -10.06 22.48
C ASP A 114 10.22 -8.55 22.16
N GLU A 115 11.06 -8.09 21.22
CA GLU A 115 11.16 -6.67 20.83
C GLU A 115 10.59 -6.39 19.41
N ASN A 116 10.51 -7.41 18.54
CA ASN A 116 10.18 -7.26 17.13
C ASN A 116 8.81 -6.58 16.90
N LYS A 117 7.77 -7.03 17.62
CA LYS A 117 6.41 -6.47 17.50
C LYS A 117 6.35 -5.02 17.96
N TRP A 118 7.03 -4.68 19.04
CA TRP A 118 7.10 -3.30 19.55
C TRP A 118 7.86 -2.38 18.61
N ARG A 119 8.93 -2.87 17.98
CA ARG A 119 9.64 -2.12 16.93
C ARG A 119 8.83 -1.96 15.66
N ALA A 120 8.02 -2.95 15.27
CA ALA A 120 7.07 -2.77 14.17
C ALA A 120 6.09 -1.62 14.45
N ILE A 121 5.57 -1.50 15.67
CA ILE A 121 4.72 -0.37 16.08
C ILE A 121 5.49 0.96 15.98
N GLU A 122 6.76 1.00 16.39
CA GLU A 122 7.59 2.20 16.21
C GLU A 122 7.73 2.58 14.73
N ILE A 123 7.97 1.60 13.86
CA ILE A 123 8.12 1.82 12.42
C ILE A 123 6.79 2.33 11.82
N ILE A 124 5.65 1.80 12.24
CA ILE A 124 4.33 2.27 11.80
C ILE A 124 4.14 3.75 12.19
N ALA A 125 4.42 4.12 13.45
CA ALA A 125 4.37 5.52 13.89
C ALA A 125 5.29 6.43 13.07
N LYS A 126 6.54 6.02 12.83
CA LYS A 126 7.49 6.78 11.98
C LYS A 126 7.00 6.88 10.54
N THR A 127 6.31 5.88 10.01
CA THR A 127 5.72 5.92 8.66
C THR A 127 4.69 7.05 8.56
N SER A 128 3.84 7.24 9.56
CA SER A 128 2.93 8.40 9.63
C SER A 128 3.67 9.73 9.55
N THR A 129 4.73 9.89 10.35
CA THR A 129 5.57 11.09 10.32
C THR A 129 6.22 11.30 8.95
N LEU A 130 6.77 10.25 8.33
CA LEU A 130 7.43 10.38 7.04
C LEU A 130 6.44 10.73 5.93
N VAL A 131 5.31 10.02 5.83
CA VAL A 131 4.32 10.22 4.75
C VAL A 131 3.67 11.60 4.84
N SER A 132 3.27 12.04 6.05
CA SER A 132 2.72 13.37 6.23
C SER A 132 3.73 14.46 5.87
N ASN A 133 5.01 14.27 6.20
CA ASN A 133 6.05 15.25 5.87
C ASN A 133 6.49 15.21 4.40
N ILE A 134 6.43 14.07 3.72
CA ILE A 134 6.63 14.00 2.27
C ILE A 134 5.59 14.84 1.54
N TYR A 135 4.32 14.72 1.91
CA TYR A 135 3.26 15.60 1.39
C TYR A 135 3.59 17.07 1.66
N ARG A 136 3.95 17.42 2.90
CA ARG A 136 4.29 18.80 3.27
C ARG A 136 5.44 19.38 2.45
N ILE A 137 6.53 18.64 2.32
CA ILE A 137 7.72 19.08 1.57
C ILE A 137 7.37 19.30 0.09
N LYS A 138 6.59 18.38 -0.51
CA LYS A 138 6.17 18.52 -1.92
C LYS A 138 5.27 19.73 -2.15
N GLU A 139 4.45 20.07 -1.17
CA GLU A 139 3.63 21.30 -1.12
C GLU A 139 4.40 22.56 -0.67
N GLY A 140 5.72 22.48 -0.47
CA GLY A 140 6.56 23.61 -0.04
C GLY A 140 6.34 24.03 1.43
N MET A 141 5.66 23.21 2.21
CA MET A 141 5.45 23.41 3.65
C MET A 141 6.64 22.87 4.45
N LYS A 142 6.96 23.55 5.57
CA LYS A 142 7.98 23.06 6.50
C LYS A 142 7.56 21.73 7.16
N PRO A 143 8.51 20.82 7.45
CA PRO A 143 8.25 19.62 8.21
C PRO A 143 7.60 19.93 9.58
N ARG A 144 6.72 19.03 10.02
CA ARG A 144 6.00 19.10 11.29
C ARG A 144 6.00 17.73 11.95
N LEU A 145 6.32 17.69 13.24
CA LEU A 145 6.17 16.48 14.04
C LEU A 145 4.69 16.29 14.43
N PRO A 146 4.19 15.05 14.46
CA PRO A 146 2.82 14.80 14.88
C PRO A 146 2.55 15.19 16.34
N GLU A 147 1.37 15.76 16.59
CA GLU A 147 0.84 15.98 17.93
C GLU A 147 0.04 14.75 18.37
N LEU A 148 0.15 14.40 19.66
CA LEU A 148 -0.45 13.17 20.19
C LEU A 148 -1.97 13.29 20.21
N SER A 149 -2.65 12.26 19.73
CA SER A 149 -4.10 12.15 19.80
C SER A 149 -4.52 10.73 20.20
N ASP A 150 -5.83 10.51 20.26
CA ASP A 150 -6.46 9.22 20.53
C ASP A 150 -6.56 8.31 19.29
N SER A 151 -6.21 8.81 18.10
CA SER A 151 -6.32 8.08 16.84
C SER A 151 -5.12 8.32 15.92
N TYR A 152 -4.50 7.25 15.45
CA TYR A 152 -3.44 7.28 14.46
C TYR A 152 -3.88 8.00 13.17
N ALA A 153 -5.10 7.75 12.70
CA ALA A 153 -5.67 8.40 11.53
C ALA A 153 -5.83 9.92 11.73
N ARG A 154 -6.31 10.34 12.91
CA ARG A 154 -6.44 11.76 13.28
C ARG A 154 -5.08 12.45 13.31
N THR A 155 -4.12 11.88 14.04
CA THR A 155 -2.76 12.41 14.15
C THR A 155 -2.08 12.55 12.78
N PHE A 156 -2.26 11.56 11.89
CA PHE A 156 -1.74 11.62 10.53
C PHE A 156 -2.31 12.82 9.73
N LEU A 157 -3.64 12.96 9.70
CA LEU A 157 -4.32 14.02 8.95
C LEU A 157 -3.99 15.42 9.51
N GLU A 158 -3.96 15.58 10.84
CA GLU A 158 -3.61 16.84 11.50
C GLU A 158 -2.17 17.29 11.17
N THR A 159 -1.25 16.33 11.09
CA THR A 159 0.14 16.57 10.72
C THR A 159 0.25 16.98 9.26
N ALA A 160 -0.40 16.23 8.36
CA ALA A 160 -0.37 16.47 6.93
C ALA A 160 -0.94 17.86 6.58
N PHE A 161 -2.12 18.20 7.10
CA PHE A 161 -2.88 19.37 6.66
C PHE A 161 -2.79 20.60 7.56
N SER A 162 -2.16 20.50 8.73
CA SER A 162 -2.11 21.59 9.72
C SER A 162 -3.49 22.15 10.13
N ARG A 163 -4.53 21.31 10.12
CA ARG A 163 -5.88 21.63 10.57
C ARG A 163 -6.50 20.43 11.28
N ARG A 164 -7.51 20.69 12.11
CA ARG A 164 -8.33 19.63 12.71
C ARG A 164 -9.20 18.96 11.62
N PRO A 165 -9.08 17.65 11.38
CA PRO A 165 -9.95 16.93 10.46
C PRO A 165 -11.35 16.75 11.06
N SER A 166 -12.37 16.68 10.19
CA SER A 166 -13.71 16.29 10.60
C SER A 166 -13.75 14.81 10.99
N ASP A 167 -14.78 14.39 11.73
CA ASP A 167 -14.90 12.99 12.14
C ASP A 167 -15.12 12.07 10.93
N GLU A 168 -15.75 12.53 9.84
CA GLU A 168 -15.87 11.75 8.61
C GLU A 168 -14.52 11.59 7.89
N GLU A 169 -13.66 12.61 7.90
CA GLU A 169 -12.31 12.51 7.33
C GLU A 169 -11.46 11.50 8.13
N VAL A 170 -11.54 11.54 9.46
CA VAL A 170 -10.86 10.57 10.33
C VAL A 170 -11.37 9.16 10.08
N LYS A 171 -12.70 8.96 9.97
CA LYS A 171 -13.29 7.65 9.66
C LYS A 171 -12.87 7.12 8.30
N ALA A 172 -12.87 7.94 7.26
CA ALA A 172 -12.45 7.53 5.93
C ALA A 172 -10.95 7.19 5.85
N MET A 173 -10.11 7.94 6.57
CA MET A 173 -8.68 7.62 6.67
C MET A 173 -8.43 6.35 7.50
N ASN A 174 -9.17 6.13 8.60
CA ASN A 174 -9.12 4.90 9.37
C ASN A 174 -9.50 3.68 8.51
N ALA A 175 -10.61 3.77 7.79
CA ALA A 175 -11.05 2.73 6.87
C ALA A 175 -10.00 2.45 5.78
N THR A 176 -9.41 3.50 5.19
CA THR A 176 -8.31 3.38 4.22
C THR A 176 -7.15 2.57 4.80
N LEU A 177 -6.73 2.89 6.03
CA LEU A 177 -5.62 2.22 6.70
C LEU A 177 -5.90 0.74 6.95
N ILE A 178 -7.15 0.38 7.27
CA ILE A 178 -7.57 -1.01 7.46
C ILE A 178 -7.63 -1.74 6.12
N ILE A 179 -8.29 -1.16 5.11
CA ILE A 179 -8.52 -1.76 3.80
C ILE A 179 -7.20 -2.16 3.11
N TYR A 180 -6.17 -1.32 3.22
CA TYR A 180 -4.88 -1.57 2.58
C TYR A 180 -3.87 -2.28 3.48
N ALA A 181 -4.22 -2.61 4.73
CA ALA A 181 -3.29 -3.13 5.73
C ALA A 181 -2.51 -4.34 5.23
N ASP A 182 -3.21 -5.29 4.59
CA ASP A 182 -2.57 -6.41 3.91
C ASP A 182 -3.38 -6.97 2.73
N HIS A 183 -2.71 -7.68 1.82
CA HIS A 183 -3.35 -8.43 0.74
C HIS A 183 -2.45 -9.57 0.25
N GLU A 184 -2.04 -10.44 1.17
CA GLU A 184 -1.10 -11.55 0.95
C GLU A 184 0.28 -11.08 0.46
N VAL A 185 0.81 -11.68 -0.62
CA VAL A 185 2.23 -11.60 -0.99
C VAL A 185 2.45 -10.96 -2.36
N PRO A 186 2.08 -9.68 -2.58
CA PRO A 186 2.43 -8.97 -3.81
C PRO A 186 3.95 -8.76 -3.92
N ALA A 187 4.40 -8.13 -5.01
CA ALA A 187 5.81 -7.87 -5.27
C ALA A 187 6.51 -7.15 -4.11
N SER A 188 5.85 -6.17 -3.47
CA SER A 188 6.40 -5.44 -2.32
C SER A 188 6.62 -6.33 -1.10
N THR A 189 5.63 -7.12 -0.70
CA THR A 189 5.78 -8.09 0.40
C THR A 189 6.84 -9.14 0.07
N THR A 190 6.88 -9.62 -1.18
CA THR A 190 7.90 -10.58 -1.64
C THR A 190 9.31 -10.00 -1.52
N ALA A 191 9.53 -8.76 -1.94
CA ALA A 191 10.83 -8.09 -1.83
C ALA A 191 11.26 -7.89 -0.36
N ALA A 192 10.32 -7.52 0.52
CA ALA A 192 10.55 -7.46 1.97
C ALA A 192 10.97 -8.83 2.53
N LEU A 193 10.26 -9.90 2.16
CA LEU A 193 10.57 -11.27 2.59
C LEU A 193 11.94 -11.74 2.13
N VAL A 194 12.33 -11.48 0.87
CA VAL A 194 13.67 -11.80 0.35
C VAL A 194 14.75 -11.11 1.20
N THR A 195 14.55 -9.84 1.53
CA THR A 195 15.49 -9.08 2.36
C THR A 195 15.56 -9.62 3.79
N ALA A 196 14.40 -9.85 4.42
CA ALA A 196 14.29 -10.44 5.75
C ALA A 196 14.90 -11.85 5.82
N SER A 197 14.86 -12.61 4.72
CA SER A 197 15.46 -13.96 4.65
C SER A 197 16.98 -13.98 4.83
N THR A 198 17.64 -12.83 4.67
CA THR A 198 19.06 -12.64 4.96
C THR A 198 19.34 -12.18 6.38
N LEU A 199 18.28 -12.02 7.21
CA LEU A 199 18.30 -11.38 8.52
C LEU A 199 18.69 -9.89 8.50
N SER A 200 18.53 -9.23 7.35
CA SER A 200 18.59 -7.76 7.25
C SER A 200 17.50 -7.13 8.12
N ASP A 201 17.74 -5.90 8.59
CA ASP A 201 16.86 -5.22 9.55
C ASP A 201 15.49 -4.85 8.96
N MET A 202 14.52 -4.58 9.84
CA MET A 202 13.14 -4.26 9.44
C MET A 202 13.03 -3.02 8.55
N TYR A 203 13.85 -1.99 8.75
CA TYR A 203 13.82 -0.79 7.90
C TYR A 203 14.34 -1.11 6.49
N SER A 204 15.43 -1.88 6.38
CA SER A 204 15.92 -2.38 5.08
C SER A 204 14.89 -3.25 4.36
N CYS A 205 14.09 -4.02 5.10
CA CYS A 205 12.96 -4.75 4.51
C CYS A 205 11.90 -3.80 3.92
N MET A 206 11.60 -2.69 4.59
CA MET A 206 10.69 -1.67 4.07
C MET A 206 11.26 -0.97 2.83
N VAL A 207 12.56 -0.69 2.78
CA VAL A 207 13.24 -0.16 1.57
C VAL A 207 12.96 -1.06 0.37
N SER A 208 13.16 -2.37 0.51
CA SER A 208 12.91 -3.32 -0.59
C SER A 208 11.43 -3.41 -0.96
N ALA A 209 10.53 -3.32 0.02
CA ALA A 209 9.09 -3.29 -0.24
C ALA A 209 8.68 -2.07 -1.06
N LEU A 210 9.20 -0.90 -0.69
CA LEU A 210 8.95 0.39 -1.35
C LEU A 210 9.55 0.43 -2.76
N ALA A 211 10.77 -0.09 -2.94
CA ALA A 211 11.41 -0.18 -4.25
C ALA A 211 10.58 -1.01 -5.25
N ALA A 212 10.00 -2.13 -4.77
CA ALA A 212 9.08 -2.94 -5.58
C ALA A 212 7.71 -2.28 -5.78
N LEU A 213 7.20 -1.55 -4.78
CA LEU A 213 5.94 -0.78 -4.89
C LEU A 213 6.04 0.35 -5.91
N LYS A 214 7.18 1.03 -6.00
CA LYS A 214 7.41 2.16 -6.91
C LYS A 214 7.26 1.80 -8.40
N GLY A 215 7.36 0.52 -8.76
CA GLY A 215 7.17 0.07 -10.13
C GLY A 215 5.71 0.24 -10.59
N PRO A 216 5.44 0.70 -11.84
CA PRO A 216 4.09 1.02 -12.32
C PRO A 216 3.19 -0.21 -12.56
N LEU A 217 3.73 -1.42 -12.39
CA LEU A 217 2.94 -2.67 -12.40
C LEU A 217 2.45 -3.05 -11.00
N HIS A 218 2.80 -2.26 -9.98
CA HIS A 218 2.36 -2.44 -8.60
C HIS A 218 1.76 -1.14 -8.05
N GLY A 219 2.55 -0.06 -7.98
CA GLY A 219 2.06 1.28 -7.64
C GLY A 219 1.44 2.01 -8.84
N GLY A 220 0.78 3.14 -8.57
CA GLY A 220 0.21 4.02 -9.60
C GLY A 220 -1.21 3.66 -10.06
N ALA A 221 -1.81 2.59 -9.53
CA ALA A 221 -3.12 2.10 -10.00
C ALA A 221 -4.28 3.06 -9.64
N ALA A 222 -4.27 3.63 -8.44
CA ALA A 222 -5.25 4.62 -8.00
C ALA A 222 -5.10 5.93 -8.80
N GLU A 223 -3.86 6.37 -9.04
CA GLU A 223 -3.53 7.54 -9.85
C GLU A 223 -3.99 7.35 -11.30
N ALA A 224 -3.68 6.22 -11.92
CA ALA A 224 -4.10 5.91 -13.29
C ALA A 224 -5.63 5.83 -13.42
N THR A 225 -6.30 5.31 -12.40
CA THR A 225 -7.77 5.31 -12.33
C THR A 225 -8.29 6.74 -12.24
N PHE A 226 -7.75 7.56 -11.34
CA PHE A 226 -8.23 8.93 -11.16
C PHE A 226 -7.96 9.82 -12.38
N GLU A 227 -6.81 9.65 -13.05
CA GLU A 227 -6.48 10.33 -14.31
C GLU A 227 -7.51 10.03 -15.41
N GLN A 228 -8.00 8.79 -15.49
CA GLN A 228 -9.06 8.45 -16.45
C GLN A 228 -10.37 9.23 -16.17
N LEU A 229 -10.69 9.47 -14.89
CA LEU A 229 -11.86 10.26 -14.51
C LEU A 229 -11.69 11.74 -14.89
N LYS A 230 -10.48 12.28 -14.74
CA LYS A 230 -10.13 13.63 -15.22
C LYS A 230 -10.18 13.75 -16.73
N GLU A 231 -9.67 12.75 -17.45
CA GLU A 231 -9.70 12.71 -18.92
C GLU A 231 -11.14 12.75 -19.45
N ILE A 232 -12.04 11.99 -18.83
CA ILE A 232 -13.47 12.02 -19.17
C ILE A 232 -14.06 13.42 -18.87
N GLY A 233 -13.74 13.97 -17.70
CA GLY A 233 -14.05 15.35 -17.30
C GLY A 233 -15.52 15.65 -16.98
N ASP A 234 -16.47 14.99 -17.65
CA ASP A 234 -17.92 15.15 -17.44
C ASP A 234 -18.69 13.83 -17.61
N GLU A 235 -19.72 13.64 -16.81
CA GLU A 235 -20.57 12.44 -16.79
C GLU A 235 -21.27 12.16 -18.15
N SER A 236 -21.60 13.22 -18.91
CA SER A 236 -22.22 13.08 -20.23
C SER A 236 -21.27 12.45 -21.28
N LYS A 237 -19.95 12.51 -21.06
CA LYS A 237 -18.93 11.99 -21.98
C LYS A 237 -18.51 10.55 -21.70
N VAL A 238 -18.97 9.95 -20.61
CA VAL A 238 -18.53 8.62 -20.15
C VAL A 238 -18.78 7.55 -21.23
N GLU A 239 -19.96 7.55 -21.86
CA GLU A 239 -20.30 6.56 -22.91
C GLU A 239 -19.43 6.72 -24.16
N GLU A 240 -19.29 7.96 -24.65
CA GLU A 240 -18.43 8.26 -25.81
C GLU A 240 -16.97 7.86 -25.54
N TRP A 241 -16.46 8.20 -24.37
CA TRP A 241 -15.10 7.87 -23.95
C TRP A 241 -14.91 6.35 -23.86
N PHE A 242 -15.85 5.64 -23.25
CA PHE A 242 -15.79 4.19 -23.10
C PHE A 242 -15.81 3.47 -24.46
N ASP A 243 -16.73 3.86 -25.35
CA ASP A 243 -16.82 3.32 -26.69
C ASP A 243 -15.53 3.56 -27.49
N LYS A 244 -14.96 4.75 -27.38
CA LYS A 244 -13.71 5.09 -28.07
C LYS A 244 -12.51 4.35 -27.48
N LYS A 245 -12.21 4.57 -26.21
CA LYS A 245 -10.96 4.11 -25.56
C LYS A 245 -10.97 2.61 -25.29
N ILE A 246 -12.07 2.07 -24.80
CA ILE A 246 -12.13 0.69 -24.35
C ILE A 246 -12.62 -0.23 -25.47
N ILE A 247 -13.72 0.13 -26.15
CA ILE A 247 -14.30 -0.77 -27.17
C ILE A 247 -13.53 -0.70 -28.49
N LYS A 248 -13.26 0.49 -29.03
CA LYS A 248 -12.60 0.65 -30.34
C LYS A 248 -11.07 0.55 -30.25
N GLU A 249 -10.46 1.33 -29.37
CA GLU A 249 -8.99 1.38 -29.20
C GLU A 249 -8.42 0.20 -28.39
N LYS A 250 -9.27 -0.56 -27.68
CA LYS A 250 -8.86 -1.70 -26.84
C LYS A 250 -7.88 -1.34 -25.73
N ASN A 251 -7.92 -0.11 -25.23
CA ASN A 251 -7.17 0.28 -24.05
C ASN A 251 -7.71 -0.46 -22.81
N ARG A 252 -6.87 -0.57 -21.78
CA ARG A 252 -7.28 -1.12 -20.48
C ARG A 252 -8.13 -0.11 -19.73
N LEU A 253 -9.19 -0.59 -19.07
CA LEU A 253 -9.95 0.18 -18.10
C LEU A 253 -9.21 0.14 -16.76
N MET A 254 -8.72 1.27 -16.28
CA MET A 254 -7.95 1.33 -15.02
C MET A 254 -8.89 1.13 -13.82
N GLY A 255 -8.39 0.45 -12.79
CA GLY A 255 -9.18 0.04 -11.63
C GLY A 255 -10.13 -1.15 -11.89
N PHE A 256 -9.99 -1.84 -13.03
CA PHE A 256 -10.74 -3.07 -13.32
C PHE A 256 -9.82 -4.29 -13.44
N GLY A 257 -10.29 -5.41 -12.89
CA GLY A 257 -9.61 -6.69 -12.91
C GLY A 257 -8.64 -6.85 -11.75
N HIS A 258 -8.52 -8.10 -11.32
CA HIS A 258 -7.61 -8.49 -10.25
C HIS A 258 -7.09 -9.90 -10.52
N ARG A 259 -5.84 -10.16 -10.10
CA ARG A 259 -5.21 -11.48 -10.28
C ARG A 259 -5.96 -12.57 -9.50
N VAL A 260 -6.27 -12.27 -8.23
CA VAL A 260 -7.03 -13.13 -7.31
C VAL A 260 -8.55 -13.03 -7.51
N TYR A 261 -9.16 -11.85 -7.29
CA TYR A 261 -10.61 -11.72 -7.43
C TYR A 261 -11.12 -11.94 -8.86
N LYS A 262 -12.08 -12.85 -9.00
CA LYS A 262 -12.90 -13.12 -10.20
C LYS A 262 -14.33 -12.61 -10.05
N THR A 263 -14.57 -11.88 -8.96
CA THR A 263 -15.80 -11.16 -8.64
C THR A 263 -15.40 -9.75 -8.16
N TYR A 264 -16.38 -8.99 -7.70
CA TYR A 264 -16.19 -7.66 -7.15
C TYR A 264 -15.28 -7.70 -5.92
N ASP A 265 -14.20 -6.90 -5.90
CA ASP A 265 -13.30 -6.80 -4.75
C ASP A 265 -14.05 -6.25 -3.52
N PRO A 266 -14.09 -6.95 -2.38
CA PRO A 266 -14.83 -6.49 -1.20
C PRO A 266 -14.39 -5.09 -0.75
N ARG A 267 -13.11 -4.76 -0.91
CA ARG A 267 -12.55 -3.46 -0.53
C ARG A 267 -13.04 -2.33 -1.43
N ALA A 268 -13.26 -2.60 -2.71
CA ALA A 268 -13.76 -1.61 -3.66
C ALA A 268 -15.20 -1.18 -3.30
N LYS A 269 -16.02 -2.11 -2.80
CA LYS A 269 -17.37 -1.80 -2.28
C LYS A 269 -17.31 -0.87 -1.08
N ILE A 270 -16.41 -1.14 -0.15
CA ILE A 270 -16.20 -0.31 1.04
C ILE A 270 -15.72 1.09 0.62
N PHE A 271 -14.72 1.17 -0.27
CA PHE A 271 -14.26 2.48 -0.77
C PHE A 271 -15.35 3.25 -1.51
N LYS A 272 -16.24 2.58 -2.24
CA LYS A 272 -17.39 3.22 -2.88
C LYS A 272 -18.29 3.90 -1.84
N LYS A 273 -18.65 3.21 -0.74
CA LYS A 273 -19.43 3.77 0.37
C LYS A 273 -18.76 5.03 0.94
N TYR A 274 -17.47 4.97 1.24
CA TYR A 274 -16.77 6.14 1.76
C TYR A 274 -16.66 7.28 0.73
N ALA A 275 -16.44 6.97 -0.55
CA ALA A 275 -16.44 7.97 -1.62
C ALA A 275 -17.78 8.71 -1.70
N GLU A 276 -18.90 7.99 -1.57
CA GLU A 276 -20.25 8.57 -1.50
C GLU A 276 -20.45 9.47 -0.27
N GLU A 277 -19.88 9.11 0.89
CA GLU A 277 -20.00 9.88 2.13
C GLU A 277 -19.14 11.15 2.15
N ILE A 278 -17.89 11.08 1.68
CA ILE A 278 -16.92 12.18 1.84
C ILE A 278 -16.76 13.07 0.60
N ALA A 279 -17.25 12.67 -0.58
CA ALA A 279 -17.26 13.52 -1.77
C ALA A 279 -18.27 14.68 -1.62
N LYS A 280 -17.87 15.72 -0.90
CA LYS A 280 -18.75 16.85 -0.54
C LYS A 280 -18.65 18.02 -1.53
N THR A 281 -17.50 18.23 -2.17
CA THR A 281 -17.29 19.33 -3.13
C THR A 281 -17.95 19.04 -4.49
N PRO A 282 -18.34 20.06 -5.27
CA PRO A 282 -18.91 19.86 -6.61
C PRO A 282 -18.00 19.01 -7.51
N GLU A 283 -16.69 19.22 -7.39
CA GLU A 283 -15.66 18.52 -8.18
C GLU A 283 -15.51 17.05 -7.75
N ALA A 284 -15.45 16.76 -6.44
CA ALA A 284 -15.42 15.38 -5.95
C ALA A 284 -16.69 14.61 -6.34
N LYS A 285 -17.87 15.25 -6.23
CA LYS A 285 -19.15 14.66 -6.67
C LYS A 285 -19.17 14.39 -8.17
N LYS A 286 -18.53 15.23 -8.98
CA LYS A 286 -18.40 15.02 -10.42
C LYS A 286 -17.59 13.75 -10.71
N TYR A 287 -16.43 13.59 -10.09
CA TYR A 287 -15.62 12.37 -10.26
C TYR A 287 -16.35 11.11 -9.79
N LEU A 288 -17.10 11.18 -8.69
CA LEU A 288 -17.92 10.07 -8.22
C LEU A 288 -19.00 9.67 -9.24
N ARG A 289 -19.71 10.63 -9.84
CA ARG A 289 -20.72 10.33 -10.88
C ARG A 289 -20.10 9.72 -12.14
N ILE A 290 -18.96 10.27 -12.58
CA ILE A 290 -18.19 9.70 -13.70
C ILE A 290 -17.79 8.26 -13.39
N ALA A 291 -17.23 7.99 -12.21
CA ALA A 291 -16.79 6.66 -11.80
C ALA A 291 -17.95 5.66 -11.72
N THR A 292 -19.09 6.03 -11.13
CA THR A 292 -20.27 5.16 -11.05
C THR A 292 -20.84 4.84 -12.43
N LYS A 293 -20.94 5.82 -13.34
CA LYS A 293 -21.39 5.55 -14.71
C LYS A 293 -20.39 4.68 -15.48
N LEU A 294 -19.09 4.92 -15.28
CA LEU A 294 -18.02 4.15 -15.91
C LEU A 294 -17.98 2.71 -15.39
N GLU A 295 -18.27 2.51 -14.09
CA GLU A 295 -18.41 1.20 -13.46
C GLU A 295 -19.54 0.40 -14.12
N GLU A 296 -20.72 0.99 -14.31
CA GLU A 296 -21.87 0.33 -14.93
C GLU A 296 -21.54 -0.19 -16.34
N LEU A 297 -20.91 0.64 -17.16
CA LEU A 297 -20.45 0.26 -18.50
C LEU A 297 -19.38 -0.83 -18.44
N GLY A 298 -18.41 -0.68 -17.53
CA GLY A 298 -17.34 -1.64 -17.31
C GLY A 298 -17.87 -3.01 -16.92
N ILE A 299 -18.74 -3.09 -15.91
CA ILE A 299 -19.36 -4.35 -15.46
C ILE A 299 -20.16 -4.98 -16.62
N LYS A 300 -20.99 -4.20 -17.32
CA LYS A 300 -21.77 -4.71 -18.46
C LYS A 300 -20.88 -5.31 -19.55
N HIS A 301 -19.72 -4.73 -19.80
CA HIS A 301 -18.80 -5.18 -20.86
C HIS A 301 -17.88 -6.33 -20.42
N PHE A 302 -17.48 -6.37 -19.15
CA PHE A 302 -16.39 -7.22 -18.66
C PHE A 302 -16.82 -8.33 -17.70
N ALA A 303 -18.04 -8.32 -17.16
CA ALA A 303 -18.50 -9.31 -16.19
C ALA A 303 -18.47 -10.76 -16.74
N GLU A 304 -18.80 -10.98 -18.02
CA GLU A 304 -18.70 -12.31 -18.65
C GLU A 304 -17.26 -12.85 -18.65
N LYS A 305 -16.27 -11.96 -18.62
CA LYS A 305 -14.84 -12.29 -18.51
C LYS A 305 -14.34 -12.32 -17.07
N ARG A 306 -15.25 -12.21 -16.09
CA ARG A 306 -14.95 -12.19 -14.65
C ARG A 306 -13.98 -11.06 -14.24
N ILE A 307 -14.15 -9.89 -14.87
CA ILE A 307 -13.36 -8.69 -14.61
C ILE A 307 -14.29 -7.63 -14.00
N TYR A 308 -13.98 -7.20 -12.79
CA TYR A 308 -14.79 -6.30 -11.96
C TYR A 308 -13.92 -5.17 -11.38
N PRO A 309 -14.52 -4.11 -10.78
CA PRO A 309 -13.76 -3.10 -10.07
C PRO A 309 -12.86 -3.71 -8.99
N ASN A 310 -11.62 -3.24 -8.93
CA ASN A 310 -10.69 -3.54 -7.86
C ASN A 310 -10.62 -2.35 -6.88
N VAL A 311 -9.89 -2.55 -5.78
CA VAL A 311 -9.76 -1.58 -4.68
C VAL A 311 -9.38 -0.15 -5.15
N ASP A 312 -8.62 -0.03 -6.23
CA ASP A 312 -8.12 1.25 -6.73
C ASP A 312 -9.16 2.07 -7.49
N PHE A 313 -10.29 1.46 -7.87
CA PHE A 313 -11.31 2.14 -8.69
C PHE A 313 -11.96 3.35 -7.98
N TYR A 314 -12.16 3.25 -6.67
CA TYR A 314 -12.78 4.30 -5.85
C TYR A 314 -11.82 4.97 -4.87
N SER A 315 -10.64 4.38 -4.60
CA SER A 315 -9.71 4.88 -3.59
C SER A 315 -9.20 6.29 -3.91
N GLY A 316 -8.90 6.59 -5.18
CA GLY A 316 -8.47 7.92 -5.62
C GLY A 316 -9.50 9.01 -5.31
N ILE A 317 -10.81 8.72 -5.42
CA ILE A 317 -11.88 9.67 -5.08
C ILE A 317 -11.89 9.95 -3.57
N VAL A 318 -11.67 8.91 -2.74
CA VAL A 318 -11.55 9.08 -1.29
C VAL A 318 -10.33 9.94 -0.95
N PHE A 319 -9.17 9.66 -1.54
CA PHE A 319 -7.95 10.44 -1.30
C PHE A 319 -8.09 11.89 -1.74
N TYR A 320 -8.65 12.13 -2.92
CA TYR A 320 -8.99 13.47 -3.40
C TYR A 320 -9.92 14.20 -2.43
N SER A 321 -10.96 13.52 -1.95
CA SER A 321 -11.95 14.10 -1.02
C SER A 321 -11.38 14.39 0.38
N LEU A 322 -10.37 13.63 0.82
CA LEU A 322 -9.59 13.92 2.03
C LEU A 322 -8.65 15.14 1.86
N GLY A 323 -8.40 15.57 0.62
CA GLY A 323 -7.55 16.70 0.29
C GLY A 323 -6.14 16.31 -0.17
N PHE A 324 -5.86 15.03 -0.44
CA PHE A 324 -4.57 14.62 -0.97
C PHE A 324 -4.50 14.76 -2.50
N PRO A 325 -3.39 15.30 -3.04
CA PRO A 325 -3.14 15.31 -4.48
C PRO A 325 -2.76 13.92 -4.99
N GLU A 326 -2.97 13.68 -6.28
CA GLU A 326 -2.79 12.38 -6.95
C GLU A 326 -1.42 11.75 -6.71
N TYR A 327 -0.36 12.56 -6.69
CA TYR A 327 1.01 12.07 -6.49
C TYR A 327 1.24 11.40 -5.12
N MET A 328 0.29 11.48 -4.18
CA MET A 328 0.36 10.85 -2.86
C MET A 328 -0.33 9.49 -2.77
N TYR A 329 -1.13 9.06 -3.75
CA TYR A 329 -2.04 7.92 -3.55
C TYR A 329 -1.31 6.60 -3.28
N THR A 330 -0.25 6.29 -4.05
CA THR A 330 0.59 5.12 -3.79
C THR A 330 1.33 5.20 -2.45
N THR A 331 1.69 6.41 -2.00
CA THR A 331 2.33 6.61 -0.69
C THR A 331 1.33 6.42 0.47
N LEU A 332 0.04 6.75 0.27
CA LEU A 332 -1.03 6.44 1.22
C LEU A 332 -1.31 4.93 1.28
N PHE A 333 -1.19 4.22 0.16
CA PHE A 333 -1.17 2.76 0.17
C PHE A 333 0.00 2.24 1.03
N ALA A 334 1.22 2.78 0.84
CA ALA A 334 2.39 2.38 1.61
C ALA A 334 2.23 2.64 3.12
N LEU A 335 1.63 3.78 3.50
CA LEU A 335 1.32 4.14 4.88
C LEU A 335 0.51 3.06 5.61
N SER A 336 -0.43 2.44 4.89
CA SER A 336 -1.27 1.37 5.42
C SER A 336 -0.56 0.01 5.34
N ARG A 337 0.00 -0.31 4.17
CA ARG A 337 0.60 -1.61 3.85
C ARG A 337 1.85 -1.93 4.66
N VAL A 338 2.50 -0.92 5.24
CA VAL A 338 3.64 -1.13 6.14
C VAL A 338 3.33 -2.11 7.27
N LEU A 339 2.07 -2.14 7.78
CA LEU A 339 1.64 -3.11 8.78
C LEU A 339 1.73 -4.55 8.27
N GLY A 340 1.14 -4.84 7.11
CA GLY A 340 1.21 -6.16 6.48
C GLY A 340 2.65 -6.57 6.16
N TRP A 341 3.47 -5.66 5.64
CA TRP A 341 4.89 -5.95 5.39
C TRP A 341 5.62 -6.36 6.67
N LEU A 342 5.46 -5.59 7.75
CA LEU A 342 6.09 -5.87 9.04
C LEU A 342 5.60 -7.19 9.64
N ALA A 343 4.28 -7.43 9.64
CA ALA A 343 3.70 -8.66 10.14
C ALA A 343 4.21 -9.88 9.35
N HIS A 344 4.27 -9.79 8.02
CA HIS A 344 4.77 -10.88 7.18
C HIS A 344 6.26 -11.18 7.41
N ILE A 345 7.13 -10.17 7.55
CA ILE A 345 8.55 -10.42 7.80
C ILE A 345 8.80 -10.95 9.21
N ILE A 346 8.02 -10.50 10.21
CA ILE A 346 8.08 -11.03 11.58
C ILE A 346 7.66 -12.51 11.59
N GLU A 347 6.50 -12.84 11.03
CA GLU A 347 6.02 -14.23 10.92
C GLU A 347 7.04 -15.10 10.16
N TYR A 348 7.68 -14.57 9.12
CA TYR A 348 8.69 -15.32 8.37
C TYR A 348 9.97 -15.59 9.19
N VAL A 349 10.53 -14.56 9.82
CA VAL A 349 11.81 -14.66 10.55
C VAL A 349 11.65 -15.44 11.86
N GLU A 350 10.52 -15.30 12.56
CA GLU A 350 10.33 -15.96 13.86
C GLU A 350 9.93 -17.43 13.77
N GLU A 351 9.24 -17.84 12.71
CA GLU A 351 8.56 -19.15 12.66
C GLU A 351 9.00 -20.03 11.50
N GLN A 352 9.44 -19.44 10.38
CA GLN A 352 9.62 -20.15 9.11
C GLN A 352 10.95 -19.84 8.43
N HIS A 353 11.91 -19.25 9.16
CA HIS A 353 13.09 -18.64 8.57
C HIS A 353 13.90 -19.59 7.69
N ARG A 354 14.14 -19.15 6.44
CA ARG A 354 15.03 -19.79 5.49
C ARG A 354 15.62 -18.73 4.57
N LEU A 355 16.92 -18.80 4.27
CA LEU A 355 17.52 -17.93 3.25
C LEU A 355 16.86 -18.18 1.87
N ILE A 356 16.29 -17.14 1.26
CA ILE A 356 15.71 -17.21 -0.08
C ILE A 356 16.83 -17.06 -1.12
N ARG A 357 17.10 -18.15 -1.85
CA ARG A 357 18.18 -18.20 -2.85
C ARG A 357 17.78 -19.08 -4.05
N PRO A 358 16.98 -18.55 -4.99
CA PRO A 358 16.56 -19.31 -6.17
C PRO A 358 17.73 -19.59 -7.13
N ARG A 359 17.48 -20.43 -8.13
CA ARG A 359 18.41 -20.73 -9.22
C ARG A 359 17.94 -20.11 -10.52
N ALA A 360 18.88 -19.82 -11.41
CA ALA A 360 18.60 -19.54 -12.81
C ALA A 360 18.88 -20.80 -13.66
N LEU A 361 18.09 -21.01 -14.71
CA LEU A 361 18.37 -22.01 -15.74
C LEU A 361 19.40 -21.44 -16.71
N TYR A 362 20.63 -21.98 -16.70
CA TYR A 362 21.69 -21.54 -17.61
C TYR A 362 21.39 -22.03 -19.03
N VAL A 363 21.16 -21.09 -19.95
CA VAL A 363 20.95 -21.35 -21.39
C VAL A 363 22.04 -20.72 -22.26
N GLY A 364 23.13 -20.27 -21.62
CA GLY A 364 24.28 -19.69 -22.28
C GLY A 364 25.24 -20.76 -22.86
N PRO A 365 26.32 -20.31 -23.51
CA PRO A 365 27.34 -21.19 -24.06
C PRO A 365 28.18 -21.87 -22.97
N ILE A 366 28.19 -23.21 -22.90
CA ILE A 366 28.81 -23.99 -21.80
C ILE A 366 30.30 -23.65 -21.56
N LYS A 367 31.18 -24.09 -22.46
CA LYS A 367 32.62 -23.81 -22.39
C LYS A 367 33.01 -23.15 -23.71
N ARG A 368 33.70 -22.03 -23.61
CA ARG A 368 34.39 -21.37 -24.72
C ARG A 368 35.83 -21.14 -24.30
N ASP A 369 36.75 -21.32 -25.23
CA ASP A 369 38.15 -20.98 -24.97
C ASP A 369 38.30 -19.46 -24.93
N PHE A 370 39.11 -18.98 -23.99
CA PHE A 370 39.37 -17.56 -23.84
C PHE A 370 40.27 -17.07 -24.98
N VAL A 371 39.79 -16.08 -25.72
CA VAL A 371 40.58 -15.39 -26.75
C VAL A 371 41.05 -14.04 -26.19
N PRO A 372 42.37 -13.82 -26.02
CA PRO A 372 42.93 -12.52 -25.64
C PRO A 372 42.47 -11.41 -26.58
N LEU A 373 42.27 -10.19 -26.06
CA LEU A 373 41.69 -9.06 -26.81
C LEU A 373 42.36 -8.83 -28.18
N LYS A 374 43.69 -8.94 -28.26
CA LYS A 374 44.46 -8.77 -29.51
C LYS A 374 44.23 -9.84 -30.59
N TYR A 375 43.52 -10.92 -30.25
CA TYR A 375 43.23 -12.05 -31.14
C TYR A 375 41.72 -12.22 -31.40
N ARG A 376 40.90 -11.25 -31.00
CA ARG A 376 39.47 -11.22 -31.33
C ARG A 376 39.32 -10.51 -32.67
N GLU A 377 38.57 -11.10 -33.60
CA GLU A 377 38.21 -10.50 -34.90
C GLU A 377 37.11 -9.46 -34.77
#